data_AF-A0A521GTS8-F1
#
_entry.id   AF-A0A521GTS8-F1
#
_cell.length_a   1.000
_cell.length_b   1.000
_cell.length_c   1.000
_cell.angle_alpha   90.00
_cell.angle_beta   90.00
_cell.angle_gamma   90.00
#
_symmetry.space_group_name_H-M   'P 1'
#
loop_
_entity.id
_entity.type
_entity.pdbx_description
1 polymer ?
#
loop_
_entity_poly.entity_id
_entity_poly.type
_entity_poly.pdbx_seq_one_letter_code
_entity_poly.pdbx_strand_id
1 'polypeptide(L)'
;MITQLLVPFGTALQDAAGSSIGMDLLHTFIRWLHILAGIVWIGHLYFFNFVNANFAPTMDAETKRKVVPQLMPRALFWFRMGAATTWITGVLLFGLVYMMSPAVMQSTVLLDDGTTKEVISNRTWWILTGALFGTIMAYNVWFIIWPKQKRIITAVRDGQKPEDAWVKTATKASKVNTYLSVPLLLTMVSNSIPTLFSDRVMGLPNLAFLGVMIVIGLLTVYGWYKIAPGVKGF
;
A
#
# COMPACT_ATOMS: atom_id res chain seq x y z
N MET A 1 -42.31 31.37 -26.96
CA MET A 1 -42.89 30.16 -26.33
C MET A 1 -42.23 28.85 -26.83
N ILE A 2 -40.92 28.85 -27.12
CA ILE A 2 -40.16 27.63 -27.50
C ILE A 2 -38.88 27.48 -26.64
N THR A 3 -38.45 28.55 -25.96
CA THR A 3 -37.22 28.58 -25.14
C THR A 3 -37.39 28.11 -23.68
N GLN A 4 -38.57 27.59 -23.29
CA GLN A 4 -38.83 27.10 -21.92
C GLN A 4 -38.99 25.58 -21.80
N LEU A 5 -38.84 24.83 -22.91
CA LEU A 5 -38.96 23.36 -22.91
C LEU A 5 -37.63 22.61 -23.00
N LEU A 6 -36.49 23.32 -23.11
CA LEU A 6 -35.15 22.71 -23.16
C LEU A 6 -34.34 22.86 -21.86
N VAL A 7 -34.85 23.62 -20.87
CA VAL A 7 -34.23 23.72 -19.55
C VAL A 7 -34.40 22.45 -18.69
N PRO A 8 -35.54 21.72 -18.68
CA PRO A 8 -35.74 20.68 -17.66
C PRO A 8 -35.05 19.34 -17.96
N PHE A 9 -34.45 19.14 -19.15
CA PHE A 9 -33.70 17.91 -19.46
C PHE A 9 -32.20 18.03 -19.15
N GLY A 10 -31.65 19.25 -19.21
CA GLY A 10 -30.27 19.53 -18.80
C GLY A 10 -30.10 19.53 -17.28
N THR A 11 -31.10 20.02 -16.55
CA THR A 11 -31.09 20.05 -15.08
C THR A 11 -31.32 18.66 -14.47
N ALA A 12 -32.15 17.81 -15.06
CA ALA A 12 -32.40 16.47 -14.52
C ALA A 12 -31.16 15.54 -14.55
N LEU A 13 -30.29 15.68 -15.55
CA LEU A 13 -29.00 14.96 -15.61
C LEU A 13 -27.94 15.59 -14.70
N GLN A 14 -27.99 16.90 -14.51
CA GLN A 14 -27.12 17.61 -13.57
C GLN A 14 -27.53 17.41 -12.10
N ASP A 15 -28.81 17.16 -11.84
CA ASP A 15 -29.38 16.79 -10.53
C ASP A 15 -29.20 15.28 -10.24
N ALA A 16 -29.27 14.42 -11.26
CA ALA A 16 -28.94 13.00 -11.13
C ALA A 16 -27.42 12.75 -11.00
N ALA A 17 -26.58 13.57 -11.65
CA ALA A 17 -25.13 13.61 -11.46
C ALA A 17 -24.68 14.50 -10.29
N GLY A 18 -25.62 15.21 -9.66
CA GLY A 18 -25.42 16.25 -8.64
C GLY A 18 -25.94 15.88 -7.26
N SER A 19 -26.05 14.59 -6.93
CA SER A 19 -26.21 14.19 -5.53
C SER A 19 -24.84 13.93 -4.90
N SER A 20 -24.52 14.64 -3.82
CA SER A 20 -23.37 14.39 -2.94
C SER A 20 -23.20 12.90 -2.62
N ILE A 21 -24.31 12.18 -2.50
CA ILE A 21 -24.38 10.75 -2.23
C ILE A 21 -23.65 9.90 -3.28
N GLY A 22 -23.79 10.19 -4.59
CA GLY A 22 -23.15 9.36 -5.63
C GLY A 22 -21.62 9.42 -5.58
N MET A 23 -21.07 10.62 -5.40
CA MET A 23 -19.63 10.83 -5.24
C MET A 23 -19.12 10.30 -3.90
N ASP A 24 -19.89 10.46 -2.82
CA ASP A 24 -19.57 9.92 -1.50
C ASP A 24 -19.53 8.38 -1.52
N LEU A 25 -20.49 7.74 -2.20
CA LEU A 25 -20.52 6.29 -2.40
C LEU A 25 -19.34 5.82 -3.25
N LEU A 26 -18.98 6.55 -4.31
CA LEU A 26 -17.80 6.24 -5.13
C LEU A 26 -16.51 6.32 -4.31
N HIS A 27 -16.32 7.40 -3.55
CA HIS A 27 -15.16 7.58 -2.67
C HIS A 27 -15.08 6.45 -1.63
N THR A 28 -16.22 6.13 -1.01
CA THR A 28 -16.33 5.05 -0.02
C THR A 28 -15.97 3.70 -0.64
N PHE A 29 -16.54 3.39 -1.80
CA PHE A 29 -16.29 2.14 -2.51
C PHE A 29 -14.82 1.98 -2.91
N ILE A 30 -14.20 3.02 -3.48
CA ILE A 30 -12.78 2.95 -3.88
C ILE A 30 -11.88 2.80 -2.64
N ARG A 31 -12.16 3.49 -1.54
CA ARG A 31 -11.42 3.32 -0.27
C ARG A 31 -11.56 1.92 0.30
N TRP A 32 -12.79 1.40 0.32
CA TRP A 32 -13.06 0.04 0.78
C TRP A 32 -12.30 -0.99 -0.07
N LEU A 33 -12.36 -0.88 -1.40
CA LEU A 33 -11.63 -1.73 -2.32
C LEU A 33 -10.11 -1.61 -2.13
N HIS A 34 -9.60 -0.40 -1.94
CA HIS A 34 -8.19 -0.12 -1.70
C HIS A 34 -7.68 -0.82 -0.42
N ILE A 35 -8.43 -0.72 0.67
CA ILE A 35 -8.11 -1.38 1.94
C ILE A 35 -8.19 -2.89 1.80
N LEU A 36 -9.25 -3.42 1.19
CA LEU A 36 -9.42 -4.85 0.97
C LEU A 36 -8.26 -5.44 0.15
N ALA A 37 -7.90 -4.80 -0.96
CA ALA A 37 -6.76 -5.19 -1.77
C ALA A 37 -5.43 -5.08 -1.00
N GLY A 38 -5.28 -4.05 -0.16
CA GLY A 38 -4.13 -3.86 0.72
C GLY A 38 -3.96 -5.01 1.72
N ILE A 39 -5.06 -5.49 2.31
CA ILE A 39 -5.06 -6.66 3.20
C ILE A 39 -4.59 -7.91 2.46
N VAL A 40 -5.12 -8.17 1.25
CA VAL A 40 -4.69 -9.31 0.43
C VAL A 40 -3.21 -9.20 0.10
N TRP A 41 -2.76 -8.03 -0.33
CA TRP A 41 -1.37 -7.78 -0.71
C TRP A 41 -0.40 -7.99 0.46
N ILE A 42 -0.59 -7.25 1.55
CA ILE A 42 0.32 -7.27 2.70
C ILE A 42 0.21 -8.59 3.47
N GLY A 43 -0.97 -9.21 3.52
CA GLY A 43 -1.16 -10.55 4.09
C GLY A 43 -0.28 -11.60 3.39
N HIS A 44 -0.28 -11.62 2.06
CA HIS A 44 0.60 -12.52 1.30
C HIS A 44 2.09 -12.16 1.48
N LEU A 45 2.42 -10.87 1.58
CA LEU A 45 3.79 -10.44 1.85
C LEU A 45 4.32 -11.02 3.17
N TYR A 46 3.51 -10.97 4.23
CA TYR A 46 3.84 -11.53 5.54
C TYR A 46 3.91 -13.05 5.51
N PHE A 47 2.96 -13.71 4.83
CA PHE A 47 3.04 -15.15 4.59
C PHE A 47 4.37 -15.52 3.93
N PHE A 48 4.80 -14.82 2.88
CA PHE A 48 6.05 -15.15 2.19
C PHE A 48 7.30 -14.95 3.05
N ASN A 49 7.34 -13.90 3.86
CA ASN A 49 8.54 -13.52 4.60
C ASN A 49 8.67 -14.17 5.98
N PHE A 50 7.56 -14.37 6.68
CA PHE A 50 7.56 -14.87 8.06
C PHE A 50 7.18 -16.35 8.13
N VAL A 51 6.37 -16.85 7.21
CA VAL A 51 5.94 -18.25 7.20
C VAL A 51 6.72 -19.05 6.18
N ASN A 52 6.51 -18.79 4.88
CA ASN A 52 7.05 -19.59 3.79
C ASN A 52 8.59 -19.60 3.76
N ALA A 53 9.25 -18.48 4.06
CA ALA A 53 10.72 -18.42 4.07
C ALA A 53 11.37 -19.32 5.15
N ASN A 54 10.66 -19.56 6.26
CA ASN A 54 11.13 -20.41 7.36
C ASN A 54 10.64 -21.86 7.22
N PHE A 55 9.48 -22.06 6.58
CA PHE A 55 8.92 -23.37 6.28
C PHE A 55 9.61 -24.05 5.09
N ALA A 56 9.88 -23.33 4.00
CA ALA A 56 10.41 -23.94 2.78
C ALA A 56 11.71 -24.75 2.98
N PRO A 57 12.68 -24.33 3.81
CA PRO A 57 13.89 -25.11 4.07
C PRO A 57 13.64 -26.47 4.75
N THR A 58 12.53 -26.66 5.46
CA THR A 58 12.23 -27.91 6.20
C THR A 58 11.79 -29.05 5.29
N MET A 59 11.43 -28.77 4.03
CA MET A 59 11.07 -29.77 3.04
C MET A 59 12.29 -30.34 2.33
N ASP A 60 12.28 -31.65 2.06
CA ASP A 60 13.25 -32.30 1.17
C ASP A 60 13.02 -31.89 -0.31
N ALA A 61 13.93 -32.30 -1.19
CA ALA A 61 13.91 -31.90 -2.59
C ALA A 61 12.70 -32.46 -3.37
N GLU A 62 12.24 -33.67 -3.06
CA GLU A 62 11.09 -34.28 -3.72
C GLU A 62 9.79 -33.56 -3.30
N THR A 63 9.62 -33.30 -2.00
CA THR A 63 8.47 -32.56 -1.49
C THR A 63 8.39 -31.15 -2.07
N LYS A 64 9.53 -30.44 -2.17
CA LYS A 64 9.59 -29.11 -2.81
C LYS A 64 9.08 -29.13 -4.25
N ARG A 65 9.44 -30.14 -5.04
CA ARG A 65 9.01 -30.28 -6.44
C ARG A 65 7.49 -30.49 -6.57
N LYS A 66 6.87 -31.12 -5.58
CA LYS A 66 5.41 -31.33 -5.53
C LYS A 66 4.66 -30.08 -5.03
N VAL A 67 5.17 -29.44 -3.97
CA VAL A 67 4.48 -28.34 -3.27
C VAL A 67 4.71 -26.98 -3.95
N VAL A 68 5.96 -26.61 -4.24
CA VAL A 68 6.31 -25.24 -4.67
C VAL A 68 5.62 -24.84 -5.98
N PRO A 69 5.62 -25.67 -7.05
CA PRO A 69 4.94 -25.32 -8.29
C PRO A 69 3.42 -25.21 -8.16
N GLN A 70 2.82 -25.80 -7.12
CA GLN A 70 1.39 -25.70 -6.86
C GLN A 70 1.07 -24.49 -5.95
N LEU A 71 1.81 -24.31 -4.87
CA LEU A 71 1.55 -23.26 -3.90
C LEU A 71 1.93 -21.87 -4.44
N MET A 72 3.16 -21.72 -4.96
CA MET A 72 3.74 -20.41 -5.21
C MET A 72 3.02 -19.62 -6.32
N PRO A 73 2.68 -20.18 -7.50
CA PRO A 73 1.97 -19.42 -8.52
C PRO A 73 0.61 -18.90 -8.06
N ARG A 74 -0.12 -19.70 -7.26
CA ARG A 74 -1.45 -19.32 -6.73
C ARG A 74 -1.33 -18.18 -5.72
N ALA A 75 -0.39 -18.28 -4.78
CA ALA A 75 -0.13 -17.22 -3.81
C ALA A 75 0.39 -15.93 -4.50
N LEU A 76 1.30 -16.07 -5.47
CA LEU A 76 1.86 -14.93 -6.21
C LEU A 76 0.83 -14.23 -7.10
N PHE A 77 -0.19 -14.95 -7.58
CA PHE A 77 -1.31 -14.34 -8.30
C PHE A 77 -2.06 -13.35 -7.41
N TRP A 78 -2.49 -13.78 -6.22
CA TRP A 78 -3.20 -12.90 -5.30
C TRP A 78 -2.33 -11.77 -4.79
N PHE A 79 -1.06 -12.05 -4.51
CA PHE A 79 -0.08 -11.04 -4.13
C PHE A 79 0.10 -9.94 -5.17
N ARG A 80 0.32 -10.29 -6.45
CA ARG A 80 0.53 -9.29 -7.52
C ARG A 80 -0.74 -8.52 -7.85
N MET A 81 -1.89 -9.19 -7.86
CA MET A 81 -3.16 -8.56 -8.16
C MET A 81 -3.59 -7.65 -7.01
N GLY A 82 -3.43 -8.09 -5.76
CA GLY A 82 -3.59 -7.23 -4.59
C GLY A 82 -2.72 -5.97 -4.67
N ALA A 83 -1.45 -6.12 -5.06
CA ALA A 83 -0.55 -4.98 -5.26
C ALA A 83 -1.03 -4.01 -6.35
N ALA A 84 -1.41 -4.53 -7.52
CA ALA A 84 -1.91 -3.71 -8.62
C ALA A 84 -3.21 -2.99 -8.24
N THR A 85 -4.18 -3.71 -7.70
CA THR A 85 -5.48 -3.14 -7.30
C THR A 85 -5.29 -2.07 -6.22
N THR A 86 -4.47 -2.32 -5.21
CA THR A 86 -4.17 -1.32 -4.17
C THR A 86 -3.51 -0.09 -4.78
N TRP A 87 -2.49 -0.26 -5.62
CA TRP A 87 -1.78 0.88 -6.21
C TRP A 87 -2.68 1.70 -7.14
N ILE A 88 -3.44 1.05 -8.04
CA ILE A 88 -4.36 1.73 -8.97
C ILE A 88 -5.44 2.49 -8.19
N THR A 89 -6.10 1.84 -7.24
CA THR A 89 -7.13 2.51 -6.41
C THR A 89 -6.53 3.63 -5.55
N GLY A 90 -5.27 3.51 -5.11
CA GLY A 90 -4.56 4.56 -4.39
C GLY A 90 -4.29 5.79 -5.26
N VAL A 91 -3.85 5.58 -6.51
CA VAL A 91 -3.68 6.65 -7.50
C VAL A 91 -5.02 7.34 -7.80
N LEU A 92 -6.10 6.56 -7.95
CA LEU A 92 -7.44 7.11 -8.15
C LEU A 92 -7.89 7.94 -6.94
N LEU A 93 -7.69 7.46 -5.70
CA LEU A 93 -8.01 8.22 -4.50
C LEU A 93 -7.17 9.48 -4.37
N PHE A 94 -5.89 9.42 -4.76
CA PHE A 94 -5.04 10.60 -4.80
C PHE A 94 -5.57 11.64 -5.80
N GLY A 95 -5.95 11.23 -7.01
CA GLY A 95 -6.57 12.11 -8.00
C GLY A 95 -7.90 12.70 -7.52
N LEU A 96 -8.85 11.84 -7.12
CA LEU A 96 -10.22 12.23 -6.77
C LEU A 96 -10.29 13.06 -5.48
N VAL A 97 -9.53 12.70 -4.45
CA VAL A 97 -9.64 13.35 -3.14
C VAL A 97 -8.65 14.48 -2.98
N TYR A 98 -7.43 14.33 -3.49
CA TYR A 98 -6.34 15.26 -3.17
C TYR A 98 -6.08 16.25 -4.30
N MET A 99 -6.14 15.86 -5.57
CA MET A 99 -5.98 16.81 -6.68
C MET A 99 -7.24 17.64 -6.94
N MET A 100 -8.42 17.08 -6.68
CA MET A 100 -9.70 17.81 -6.89
C MET A 100 -10.17 18.59 -5.65
N SER A 101 -9.49 18.46 -4.50
CA SER A 101 -9.79 19.24 -3.29
C SER A 101 -8.56 20.00 -2.79
N PRO A 102 -8.25 21.18 -3.35
CA PRO A 102 -7.08 21.99 -2.96
C PRO A 102 -7.01 22.29 -1.45
N ALA A 103 -8.16 22.44 -0.80
CA ALA A 103 -8.28 22.68 0.64
C ALA A 103 -7.71 21.53 1.51
N VAL A 104 -7.64 20.30 0.98
CA VAL A 104 -7.02 19.16 1.68
C VAL A 104 -5.50 19.21 1.57
N MET A 105 -5.01 19.77 0.46
CA MET A 105 -3.59 19.76 0.10
C MET A 105 -2.78 20.85 0.80
N GLN A 106 -3.42 21.98 1.09
CA GLN A 106 -2.77 23.19 1.58
C GLN A 106 -3.21 23.54 3.01
N SER A 107 -2.36 24.30 3.70
CA SER A 107 -2.63 24.90 5.01
C SER A 107 -2.09 26.32 5.01
N THR A 108 -2.83 27.25 5.62
CA THR A 108 -2.39 28.63 5.77
C THR A 108 -1.69 28.78 7.11
N VAL A 109 -0.42 29.21 7.09
CA VAL A 109 0.36 29.51 8.29
C VAL A 109 0.50 31.02 8.45
N LEU A 110 0.31 31.51 9.66
CA LEU A 110 0.56 32.91 10.01
C LEU A 110 2.04 33.07 10.37
N LEU A 111 2.71 34.03 9.74
CA LEU A 111 4.12 34.35 9.96
C LEU A 111 4.27 35.43 11.04
N ASP A 112 5.47 35.54 11.61
CA ASP A 112 5.76 36.48 12.69
C ASP A 112 5.60 37.95 12.29
N ASP A 113 5.69 38.26 11.00
CA ASP A 113 5.45 39.59 10.42
C ASP A 113 3.96 39.90 10.20
N GLY A 114 3.06 39.01 10.62
CA GLY A 114 1.61 39.12 10.48
C GLY A 114 1.09 38.74 9.08
N THR A 115 1.97 38.35 8.15
CA THR A 115 1.56 37.86 6.82
C THR A 115 1.19 36.38 6.87
N THR A 116 0.51 35.88 5.84
CA THR A 116 0.15 34.47 5.72
C THR A 116 0.87 33.82 4.55
N LYS A 117 1.20 32.53 4.71
CA LYS A 117 1.80 31.70 3.67
C LYS A 117 1.06 30.38 3.54
N GLU A 118 0.72 30.02 2.31
CA GLU A 118 0.22 28.68 2.01
C GLU A 118 1.39 27.68 1.99
N VAL A 119 1.22 26.60 2.73
CA VAL A 119 2.17 25.48 2.81
C VAL A 119 1.45 24.16 2.53
N ILE A 120 2.22 23.11 2.26
CA ILE A 120 1.68 21.75 2.14
C ILE A 120 1.16 21.30 3.50
N SER A 121 -0.08 20.81 3.54
CA SER A 121 -0.70 20.36 4.79
C SER A 121 0.01 19.13 5.38
N ASN A 122 -0.02 18.99 6.70
CA ASN A 122 0.48 17.79 7.37
C ASN A 122 -0.18 16.53 6.80
N ARG A 123 -1.50 16.56 6.56
CA ARG A 123 -2.24 15.44 5.94
C ARG A 123 -1.63 15.03 4.60
N THR A 124 -1.28 16.00 3.75
CA THR A 124 -0.63 15.73 2.47
C THR A 124 0.69 15.01 2.64
N TRP A 125 1.54 15.46 3.56
CA TRP A 125 2.83 14.80 3.82
C TRP A 125 2.67 13.33 4.23
N TRP A 126 1.69 13.02 5.08
CA TRP A 126 1.40 11.65 5.49
C TRP A 126 0.97 10.78 4.31
N ILE A 127 0.10 11.31 3.45
CA ILE A 127 -0.46 10.58 2.31
C ILE A 127 0.57 10.38 1.20
N LEU A 128 1.38 11.40 0.91
CA LEU A 128 2.50 11.29 -0.02
C LEU A 128 3.53 10.27 0.46
N THR A 129 3.80 10.21 1.77
CA THR A 129 4.67 9.19 2.35
C THR A 129 4.13 7.78 2.08
N GLY A 130 2.83 7.56 2.34
CA GLY A 130 2.16 6.29 2.03
C GLY A 130 2.17 5.93 0.55
N ALA A 131 1.86 6.90 -0.31
CA ALA A 131 1.86 6.74 -1.76
C ALA A 131 3.25 6.40 -2.31
N LEU A 132 4.30 7.03 -1.78
CA LEU A 132 5.69 6.75 -2.13
C LEU A 132 6.07 5.31 -1.77
N PHE A 133 5.83 4.91 -0.52
CA PHE A 133 6.10 3.54 -0.07
C PHE A 133 5.32 2.52 -0.90
N GLY A 134 4.03 2.77 -1.13
CA GLY A 134 3.17 1.89 -1.92
C GLY A 134 3.64 1.74 -3.35
N THR A 135 4.13 2.82 -3.96
CA THR A 135 4.68 2.81 -5.33
C THR A 135 5.97 2.02 -5.43
N ILE A 136 6.92 2.24 -4.51
CA ILE A 136 8.17 1.46 -4.43
C ILE A 136 7.83 -0.03 -4.28
N MET A 137 6.88 -0.33 -3.38
CA MET A 137 6.47 -1.69 -3.11
C MET A 137 5.81 -2.35 -4.33
N ALA A 138 4.87 -1.66 -4.98
CA ALA A 138 4.17 -2.17 -6.16
C ALA A 138 5.15 -2.42 -7.32
N TYR A 139 6.12 -1.51 -7.51
CA TYR A 139 7.20 -1.69 -8.48
C TYR A 139 8.02 -2.95 -8.19
N ASN A 140 8.44 -3.13 -6.93
CA ASN A 140 9.18 -4.32 -6.52
C ASN A 140 8.39 -5.61 -6.80
N VAL A 141 7.07 -5.62 -6.58
CA VAL A 141 6.23 -6.80 -6.87
C VAL A 141 6.23 -7.15 -8.35
N TRP A 142 5.89 -6.18 -9.21
CA TRP A 142 5.64 -6.43 -10.62
C TRP A 142 6.90 -6.59 -11.45
N PHE A 143 7.94 -5.82 -11.15
CA PHE A 143 9.13 -5.74 -11.98
C PHE A 143 10.35 -6.49 -11.41
N ILE A 144 10.36 -6.78 -10.10
CA ILE A 144 11.51 -7.48 -9.48
C ILE A 144 11.13 -8.87 -9.00
N ILE A 145 10.12 -8.99 -8.14
CA ILE A 145 9.74 -10.25 -7.48
C ILE A 145 9.11 -11.19 -8.49
N TRP A 146 8.07 -10.76 -9.20
CA TRP A 146 7.32 -11.63 -10.12
C TRP A 146 8.18 -12.26 -11.24
N PRO A 147 9.00 -11.50 -12.00
CA PRO A 147 9.82 -12.08 -13.06
C PRO A 147 10.82 -13.11 -12.53
N LYS A 148 11.43 -12.84 -11.38
CA LYS A 148 12.41 -13.75 -10.75
C LYS A 148 11.74 -14.98 -10.16
N GLN A 149 10.59 -14.83 -9.51
CA GLN A 149 9.83 -15.95 -8.96
C GLN A 149 9.36 -16.91 -10.06
N LYS A 150 8.94 -16.41 -11.23
CA LYS A 150 8.65 -17.29 -12.38
C LYS A 150 9.83 -18.20 -12.71
N ARG A 151 11.05 -17.63 -12.82
CA ARG A 151 12.26 -18.40 -13.14
C ARG A 151 12.62 -19.40 -12.03
N ILE A 152 12.53 -18.98 -10.77
CA ILE A 152 12.79 -19.84 -9.60
C ILE A 152 11.82 -21.03 -9.57
N ILE A 153 10.52 -20.77 -9.75
CA ILE A 153 9.49 -21.82 -9.71
C ILE A 153 9.67 -22.80 -10.87
N THR A 154 9.98 -22.31 -12.08
CA THR A 154 10.27 -23.15 -13.23
C THR A 154 11.48 -24.06 -12.97
N ALA A 155 12.59 -23.52 -12.45
CA ALA A 155 13.77 -24.32 -12.12
C ALA A 155 13.45 -25.40 -11.07
N VAL A 156 12.73 -25.06 -10.00
CA VAL A 156 12.31 -26.03 -8.98
C VAL A 156 11.41 -27.12 -9.58
N ARG A 157 10.45 -26.75 -10.41
CA ARG A 157 9.55 -27.70 -11.10
C ARG A 157 10.36 -28.69 -11.95
N ASP A 158 11.36 -28.20 -12.68
CA ASP A 158 12.20 -28.99 -13.58
C ASP A 158 13.31 -29.75 -12.81
N GLY A 159 13.29 -29.69 -11.49
CA GLY A 159 14.25 -30.36 -10.61
C GLY A 159 15.64 -29.75 -10.59
N GLN A 160 15.82 -28.58 -11.20
CA GLN A 160 17.07 -27.83 -11.24
C GLN A 160 17.22 -26.93 -10.01
N LYS A 161 18.46 -26.67 -9.60
CA LYS A 161 18.74 -25.67 -8.57
C LYS A 161 18.52 -24.27 -9.16
N PRO A 162 17.65 -23.41 -8.58
CA PRO A 162 17.50 -22.03 -9.02
C PRO A 162 18.80 -21.24 -8.90
N GLU A 163 19.01 -20.28 -9.79
CA GLU A 163 20.17 -19.38 -9.71
C GLU A 163 20.14 -18.54 -8.43
N ASP A 164 21.23 -18.57 -7.66
CA ASP A 164 21.33 -17.90 -6.37
C ASP A 164 21.09 -16.38 -6.48
N ALA A 165 21.46 -15.76 -7.61
CA ALA A 165 21.25 -14.32 -7.84
C ALA A 165 19.77 -13.95 -7.96
N TRP A 166 18.94 -14.81 -8.57
CA TRP A 166 17.50 -14.58 -8.67
C TRP A 166 16.86 -14.64 -7.29
N VAL A 167 17.22 -15.66 -6.50
CA VAL A 167 16.71 -15.85 -5.14
C VAL A 167 17.09 -14.65 -4.27
N LYS A 168 18.39 -14.29 -4.21
CA LYS A 168 18.87 -13.14 -3.42
C LYS A 168 18.16 -11.84 -3.77
N THR A 169 17.99 -11.57 -5.06
CA THR A 169 17.36 -10.31 -5.49
C THR A 169 15.87 -10.28 -5.18
N ALA A 170 15.13 -11.37 -5.43
CA ALA A 170 13.71 -11.46 -5.10
C ALA A 170 13.49 -11.35 -3.58
N THR A 171 14.33 -12.01 -2.79
CA THR A 171 14.29 -11.93 -1.32
C THR A 171 14.59 -10.52 -0.83
N LYS A 172 15.61 -9.82 -1.38
CA LYS A 172 15.92 -8.44 -0.98
C LYS A 172 14.74 -7.51 -1.24
N ALA A 173 14.15 -7.56 -2.43
CA ALA A 173 12.98 -6.75 -2.77
C ALA A 173 11.77 -7.07 -1.87
N SER A 174 11.53 -8.35 -1.58
CA SER A 174 10.47 -8.78 -0.67
C SER A 174 10.70 -8.27 0.76
N LYS A 175 11.94 -8.29 1.25
CA LYS A 175 12.31 -7.74 2.57
C LYS A 175 12.11 -6.23 2.62
N VAL A 176 12.57 -5.49 1.61
CA VAL A 176 12.31 -4.03 1.52
C VAL A 176 10.82 -3.74 1.59
N ASN A 177 10.01 -4.47 0.83
CA ASN A 177 8.55 -4.33 0.90
C ASN A 177 8.00 -4.60 2.30
N THR A 178 8.51 -5.62 2.99
CA THR A 178 8.04 -5.99 4.34
C THR A 178 8.38 -4.92 5.37
N TYR A 179 9.56 -4.28 5.27
CA TYR A 179 9.91 -3.16 6.14
C TYR A 179 9.03 -1.93 5.88
N LEU A 180 8.75 -1.64 4.61
CA LEU A 180 7.92 -0.49 4.24
C LEU A 180 6.42 -0.69 4.55
N SER A 181 5.94 -1.93 4.69
CA SER A 181 4.50 -2.20 4.82
C SER A 181 3.89 -1.67 6.13
N VAL A 182 4.58 -1.80 7.27
CA VAL A 182 4.05 -1.32 8.56
C VAL A 182 3.90 0.20 8.61
N PRO A 183 4.93 1.01 8.29
CA PRO A 183 4.74 2.45 8.24
C PRO A 183 3.76 2.89 7.14
N LEU A 184 3.70 2.17 6.00
CA LEU A 184 2.67 2.40 4.99
C LEU A 184 1.26 2.21 5.54
N LEU A 185 0.99 1.11 6.25
CA LEU A 185 -0.34 0.84 6.83
C LEU A 185 -0.76 1.94 7.81
N LEU A 186 0.18 2.46 8.61
CA LEU A 186 -0.08 3.61 9.47
C LEU A 186 -0.54 4.83 8.67
N THR A 187 0.15 5.18 7.58
CA THR A 187 -0.26 6.32 6.75
C THR A 187 -1.64 6.12 6.12
N MET A 188 -2.03 4.89 5.78
CA MET A 188 -3.38 4.58 5.28
C MET A 188 -4.45 4.81 6.36
N VAL A 189 -4.20 4.32 7.58
CA VAL A 189 -5.14 4.45 8.70
C VAL A 189 -5.19 5.88 9.23
N SER A 190 -4.13 6.68 9.08
CA SER A 190 -4.04 8.04 9.63
C SER A 190 -5.21 8.95 9.25
N ASN A 191 -5.83 8.73 8.09
CA ASN A 191 -7.00 9.50 7.65
C ASN A 191 -8.22 9.39 8.59
N SER A 192 -8.34 8.31 9.38
CA SER A 192 -9.40 8.16 10.39
C SER A 192 -9.05 8.80 11.74
N ILE A 193 -7.86 9.41 11.87
CA ILE A 193 -7.35 9.98 13.12
C ILE A 193 -6.95 11.44 12.87
N PRO A 194 -7.89 12.39 12.83
CA PRO A 194 -7.61 13.79 12.48
C PRO A 194 -6.54 14.46 13.36
N THR A 195 -6.40 14.04 14.62
CA THR A 195 -5.39 14.55 15.57
C THR A 195 -3.95 14.27 15.13
N LEU A 196 -3.72 13.30 14.24
CA LEU A 196 -2.38 13.05 13.67
C LEU A 196 -1.93 14.13 12.69
N PHE A 197 -2.81 15.05 12.28
CA PHE A 197 -2.49 16.12 11.34
C PHE A 197 -2.30 17.49 12.02
N SER A 198 -2.41 17.56 13.35
CA SER A 198 -2.09 18.77 14.12
C SER A 198 -0.61 19.13 13.99
N ASP A 199 -0.29 20.42 14.07
CA ASP A 199 1.09 20.91 13.93
C ASP A 199 2.07 20.28 14.93
N ARG A 200 1.55 19.94 16.11
CA ARG A 200 2.26 19.14 17.09
C ARG A 200 1.45 17.93 17.54
N VAL A 201 2.12 16.80 17.66
CA VAL A 201 1.57 15.54 18.17
C VAL A 201 2.52 15.05 19.25
N MET A 202 1.99 14.84 20.47
CA MET A 202 2.80 14.47 21.65
C MET A 202 3.99 15.43 21.90
N GLY A 203 3.80 16.73 21.66
CA GLY A 203 4.83 17.77 21.84
C GLY A 203 5.84 17.91 20.71
N LEU A 204 5.91 16.94 19.79
CA LEU A 204 6.79 16.95 18.62
C LEU A 204 6.15 17.67 17.42
N PRO A 205 6.93 18.38 16.58
CA PRO A 205 6.47 18.81 15.26
C PRO A 205 5.94 17.63 14.45
N ASN A 206 4.87 17.84 13.69
CA ASN A 206 4.15 16.77 12.99
C ASN A 206 5.05 15.83 12.16
N LEU A 207 5.94 16.38 11.34
CA LEU A 207 6.84 15.58 10.50
C LEU A 207 7.88 14.80 11.31
N ALA A 208 8.33 15.34 12.45
CA ALA A 208 9.21 14.61 13.36
C ALA A 208 8.47 13.44 14.00
N PHE A 209 7.20 13.64 14.40
CA PHE A 209 6.36 12.56 14.89
C PHE A 209 6.14 11.46 13.82
N LEU A 210 5.84 11.83 12.57
CA LEU A 210 5.76 10.88 11.46
C LEU A 210 7.07 10.08 11.31
N GLY A 211 8.22 10.76 11.36
CA GLY A 211 9.54 10.11 11.33
C GLY A 211 9.74 9.08 12.45
N VAL A 212 9.38 9.42 13.69
CA VAL A 212 9.42 8.49 14.83
C VAL A 212 8.54 7.27 14.57
N MET A 213 7.31 7.48 14.10
CA MET A 213 6.39 6.38 13.80
C MET A 213 6.89 5.47 12.68
N ILE A 214 7.56 6.04 11.67
CA ILE A 214 8.22 5.24 10.62
C ILE A 214 9.30 4.34 11.24
N VAL A 215 10.15 4.89 12.09
CA VAL A 215 11.19 4.12 12.79
C VAL A 215 10.57 3.01 13.65
N ILE A 216 9.51 3.29 14.39
CA ILE A 216 8.77 2.27 15.16
C ILE A 216 8.25 1.16 14.23
N GLY A 217 7.68 1.51 13.09
CA GLY A 217 7.21 0.53 12.10
C GLY A 217 8.35 -0.36 11.57
N LEU A 218 9.50 0.24 11.26
CA LEU A 218 10.69 -0.50 10.81
C LEU A 218 11.23 -1.44 11.91
N LEU A 219 11.31 -0.96 13.16
CA LEU A 219 11.74 -1.76 14.31
C LEU A 219 10.76 -2.91 14.62
N THR A 220 9.46 -2.69 14.40
CA THR A 220 8.44 -3.73 14.55
C THR A 220 8.70 -4.89 13.57
N VAL A 221 8.91 -4.58 12.29
CA VAL A 221 9.26 -5.58 11.28
C VAL A 221 10.58 -6.27 11.59
N TYR A 222 11.58 -5.51 12.06
CA TYR A 222 12.85 -6.08 12.52
C TYR A 222 12.64 -7.12 13.63
N GLY A 223 11.81 -6.80 14.63
CA GLY A 223 11.43 -7.72 15.70
C GLY A 223 10.75 -8.98 15.16
N TRP A 224 9.81 -8.85 14.23
CA TRP A 224 9.16 -10.00 13.60
C TRP A 224 10.15 -10.91 12.85
N TYR A 225 11.14 -10.35 12.15
CA TYR A 225 12.20 -11.15 11.53
C TYR A 225 13.10 -11.88 12.54
N LYS A 226 13.22 -11.39 13.78
CA LYS A 226 13.94 -12.09 14.87
C LYS A 226 13.11 -13.23 15.46
N ILE A 227 11.79 -13.07 15.51
CA ILE A 227 10.86 -14.07 16.08
C ILE A 227 10.62 -15.21 15.08
N ALA A 228 10.36 -14.89 13.81
CA ALA A 228 9.84 -15.85 12.84
C ALA A 228 10.67 -17.14 12.67
N PRO A 229 12.01 -17.13 12.62
CA PRO A 229 12.80 -18.37 12.52
C PRO A 229 12.72 -19.28 13.75
N GLY A 230 12.32 -18.73 14.91
CA GLY A 230 12.18 -19.47 16.17
C GLY A 230 10.82 -20.16 16.34
N VAL A 231 9.84 -19.88 15.47
CA VAL A 231 8.50 -20.47 15.54
C VAL A 231 8.56 -21.91 14.98
N LYS A 232 8.37 -22.90 15.85
CA LYS A 232 8.40 -24.32 15.48
C LYS A 232 7.00 -24.82 15.09
N GLY A 233 6.95 -25.70 14.09
CA GLY A 233 5.76 -26.53 13.84
C GLY A 233 5.62 -27.59 14.94
N PHE A 234 4.40 -28.09 15.12
CA PHE A 234 4.06 -29.20 16.00
C PHE A 234 3.45 -30.34 15.18
#